data_AF-A0A3P7G291-F1
#
_entry.id   AF-A0A3P7G291-F1
#
_cell.length_a   1.000
_cell.length_b   1.000
_cell.length_c   1.000
_cell.angle_alpha   90.00
_cell.angle_beta   90.00
_cell.angle_gamma   90.00
#
_symmetry.space_group_name_H-M   'P 1'
#
loop_
_entity.id
_entity.type
_entity.pdbx_description
1 polymer ?
#
loop_
_entity_poly.entity_id
_entity_poly.type
_entity_poly.pdbx_seq_one_letter_code
_entity_poly.pdbx_strand_id
1 'polypeptide(L)' 'MDATAFGHLTQLYFTPLNSDTLKKYMDEKTPNLVAHINRVKDLYWSDWDEAIRTLSLTTHNNPKTDS' A
#
# COMPACT_ATOMS: atom_id res chain seq x y z
N MET A 1 -1.00 11.96 10.89
CA MET A 1 -2.03 12.05 9.83
C MET A 1 -1.76 11.09 8.67
N ASP A 2 -0.53 10.59 8.51
CA ASP A 2 -0.15 9.73 7.38
C ASP A 2 -0.79 8.33 7.40
N ALA A 3 -0.94 7.69 8.57
CA ALA A 3 -1.47 6.33 8.66
C ALA A 3 -2.96 6.21 8.23
N THR A 4 -3.80 7.19 8.60
CA THR A 4 -5.22 7.20 8.22
C THR A 4 -5.39 7.48 6.73
N ALA A 5 -4.66 8.45 6.18
CA ALA A 5 -4.68 8.74 4.76
C ALA A 5 -4.15 7.55 3.95
N PHE A 6 -3.05 6.92 4.40
CA PHE A 6 -2.50 5.70 3.81
C PHE A 6 -3.52 4.56 3.79
N GLY A 7 -4.24 4.32 4.89
CA GLY A 7 -5.26 3.27 4.97
C GLY A 7 -6.37 3.45 3.93
N HIS A 8 -6.89 4.66 3.78
CA HIS A 8 -7.90 4.94 2.76
C HIS A 8 -7.35 4.83 1.33
N LEU A 9 -6.15 5.37 1.08
CA LEU A 9 -5.52 5.35 -0.23
C LEU A 9 -5.15 3.93 -0.69
N THR A 10 -4.65 3.09 0.22
CA THR A 10 -4.34 1.68 -0.06
C THR A 10 -5.59 0.87 -0.38
N GLN A 11 -6.70 1.11 0.33
CA GLN A 11 -7.97 0.50 -0.01
C GLN A 11 -8.39 0.89 -1.44
N LEU A 12 -8.36 2.16 -1.80
CA LEU A 12 -8.73 2.60 -3.16
C LEU A 12 -7.81 2.03 -4.25
N TYR A 13 -6.53 1.85 -3.96
CA TYR A 13 -5.54 1.45 -4.95
C TYR A 13 -5.36 -0.07 -5.11
N PHE A 14 -5.42 -0.83 -4.01
CA PHE A 14 -5.17 -2.28 -4.01
C PHE A 14 -6.43 -3.13 -3.90
N THR A 15 -7.59 -2.56 -3.55
CA THR A 15 -8.83 -3.35 -3.49
C THR A 15 -9.24 -3.74 -4.91
N PRO A 16 -9.43 -5.05 -5.18
CA PRO A 16 -9.91 -5.50 -6.48
C PRO A 16 -11.38 -5.10 -6.63
N LEU A 17 -11.60 -3.94 -7.25
CA LEU A 17 -12.93 -3.50 -7.66
C LEU A 17 -13.26 -4.10 -9.02
N ASN A 18 -14.55 -4.11 -9.35
CA ASN A 18 -15.08 -4.64 -10.62
C ASN A 18 -14.56 -3.88 -11.86
N SER A 19 -13.76 -2.83 -11.68
CA SER A 19 -13.16 -2.01 -12.72
C SER A 19 -11.79 -1.47 -12.29
N ASP A 20 -10.83 -1.50 -13.22
CA ASP A 20 -9.50 -0.89 -13.07
C ASP A 20 -9.50 0.64 -13.20
N THR A 21 -10.65 1.28 -13.48
CA THR A 21 -10.74 2.72 -13.73
C THR A 21 -10.12 3.56 -12.61
N LEU A 22 -10.35 3.18 -11.35
CA LEU A 22 -9.87 3.95 -10.20
C LEU A 22 -8.35 3.88 -10.07
N LYS A 23 -7.78 2.67 -10.21
CA LYS A 23 -6.33 2.48 -10.19
C LYS A 23 -5.64 3.25 -11.31
N LYS A 24 -6.14 3.13 -12.54
CA LYS A 24 -5.63 3.89 -13.70
C LYS A 24 -5.70 5.39 -13.50
N TYR A 25 -6.83 5.89 -12.97
CA TYR A 25 -6.96 7.31 -12.65
C TYR A 25 -5.92 7.75 -11.62
N MET A 26 -5.67 6.95 -10.58
CA MET A 26 -4.68 7.26 -9.57
C MET A 26 -3.25 7.28 -10.14
N ASP A 27 -2.92 6.32 -11.01
CA ASP A 27 -1.63 6.24 -11.70
C ASP A 27 -1.39 7.44 -12.62
N GLU A 28 -2.41 7.87 -13.38
CA GLU A 28 -2.28 8.92 -14.39
C GLU A 28 -2.45 10.34 -13.84
N LYS A 29 -3.35 10.53 -12.87
CA LYS A 29 -3.78 11.86 -12.41
C LYS A 29 -3.25 12.22 -11.02
N THR A 30 -2.86 11.23 -10.22
CA THR A 30 -2.36 11.45 -8.85
C THR A 30 -1.10 10.64 -8.53
N PRO A 31 -0.03 10.70 -9.36
CA PRO A 31 1.16 9.87 -9.16
C PRO A 31 1.88 10.15 -7.82
N ASN A 32 1.73 11.35 -7.28
CA ASN A 32 2.25 11.72 -5.96
C ASN A 32 1.59 10.92 -4.81
N LEU A 33 0.30 10.60 -4.94
CA LEU A 33 -0.41 9.78 -3.96
C LEU A 33 0.03 8.32 -4.07
N VAL A 34 0.20 7.81 -5.29
CA VAL A 34 0.73 6.46 -5.54
C VAL A 34 2.15 6.33 -4.97
N ALA A 35 3.01 7.33 -5.18
CA ALA A 35 4.35 7.36 -4.59
C ALA A 35 4.31 7.38 -3.05
N HIS A 36 3.40 8.14 -2.45
CA HIS A 36 3.21 8.14 -1.00
C HIS A 36 2.80 6.76 -0.47
N ILE A 37 1.83 6.11 -1.13
CA ILE A 37 1.38 4.76 -0.79
C ILE A 37 2.57 3.78 -0.84
N ASN A 38 3.32 3.76 -1.95
CA ASN A 38 4.44 2.83 -2.09
C ASN A 38 5.53 3.08 -1.03
N ARG A 39 5.88 4.33 -0.73
CA ARG A 39 6.86 4.66 0.30
C ARG A 39 6.45 4.15 1.69
N VAL A 40 5.19 4.39 2.08
CA VAL A 40 4.70 3.95 3.40
C VAL A 40 4.59 2.42 3.46
N LYS A 41 4.14 1.80 2.37
CA LYS A 41 4.12 0.34 2.21
C LYS A 41 5.51 -0.27 2.43
N ASP A 42 6.52 0.23 1.73
CA ASP A 42 7.87 -0.33 1.73
C ASP A 42 8.62 -0.12 3.07
N LEU A 43 8.25 0.93 3.82
CA LEU A 43 8.84 1.26 5.13
C LEU A 43 8.32 0.35 6.25
N TYR A 44 7.04 -0.01 6.23
CA TYR A 44 6.38 -0.67 7.37
C TYR A 44 5.93 -2.11 7.08
N TRP A 45 5.81 -2.50 5.82
CA TRP A 45 5.37 -3.83 5.39
C TRP A 45 6.38 -4.45 4.42
N SER A 46 7.48 -4.95 4.97
CA SER A 46 8.49 -5.69 4.19
C SER A 46 7.95 -6.99 3.59
N ASP A 47 6.88 -7.53 4.16
CA ASP A 47 6.22 -8.77 3.78
C ASP A 47 4.91 -8.54 3.01
N TRP A 48 4.67 -7.32 2.48
CA TRP A 48 3.39 -6.92 1.90
C TRP A 48 2.78 -7.96 0.95
N ASP A 49 3.58 -8.48 0.01
CA ASP A 49 3.11 -9.47 -0.98
C ASP A 49 2.72 -10.81 -0.34
N GLU A 50 3.39 -11.20 0.75
CA GLU A 50 3.04 -12.38 1.52
C GLU A 50 1.78 -12.15 2.37
N ALA A 51 1.67 -10.97 2.99
CA ALA A 51 0.52 -10.58 3.81
C ALA A 51 -0.78 -10.55 2.99
N ILE A 52 -0.76 -9.96 1.79
CA ILE A 52 -1.94 -9.93 0.90
C ILE A 52 -2.30 -11.32 0.35
N ARG A 53 -1.32 -12.21 0.18
CA ARG A 53 -1.53 -13.58 -0.32
C ARG A 53 -2.09 -14.50 0.75
N THR A 54 -1.64 -14.36 1.99
CA THR A 54 -2.01 -15.22 3.13
C THR A 54 -3.15 -14.65 3.96
N LEU A 55 -3.54 -13.40 3.71
CA LEU A 55 -4.49 -12.62 4.52
C LEU A 55 -4.08 -12.57 6.00
N SER A 56 -2.78 -12.59 6.25
CA SER A 56 -2.18 -12.61 7.58
C SER A 56 -1.33 -11.38 7.81
N LEU A 57 -1.47 -10.78 9.00
CA LEU A 57 -0.69 -9.61 9.45
C LEU A 57 0.37 -10.00 10.49
N THR A 58 0.57 -11.30 10.75
CA THR A 58 1.41 -11.81 11.83
C THR A 58 2.81 -12.26 11.42
N THR A 59 3.22 -12.06 10.16
CA THR A 59 4.63 -12.25 9.80
C THR A 59 5.46 -11.19 10.50
N HIS A 60 6.56 -11.59 11.14
CA HIS A 60 7.39 -10.71 11.96
C HIS A 60 7.88 -9.48 11.17
N ASN A 61 7.17 -8.36 11.29
CA ASN A 61 7.60 -7.05 10.79
C ASN A 61 8.77 -6.57 11.63
N ASN A 62 9.97 -7.02 11.30
CA ASN A 62 11.18 -6.39 11.80
C ASN A 62 11.40 -5.13 10.95
N PRO A 63 11.33 -3.91 11.52
CA PRO A 63 11.58 -2.69 10.76
C PRO A 63 12.95 -2.81 10.08
N LYS A 64 13.04 -2.43 8.80
CA LYS A 64 14.35 -2.34 8.13
C LYS A 64 15.17 -1.30 8.89
N THR A 65 16.12 -1.76 9.69
CA THR A 65 17.12 -0.90 10.33
C THR A 65 18.07 -0.43 9.24
N ASP A 66 18.04 0.88 8.95
CA ASP A 66 19.04 1.52 8.11
C ASP A 66 20.45 1.17 8.65
N SER A 67 21.26 0.51 7.83
CA SER A 67 22.70 0.26 8.03
C SER A 67 23.49 0.98 6.96
#